data_AF-A0A7S3NWP9-F1
#
_entry.id   AF-A0A7S3NWP9-F1
#
_cell.length_a   1.000
_cell.length_b   1.000
_cell.length_c   1.000
_cell.angle_alpha   90.00
_cell.angle_beta   90.00
_cell.angle_gamma   90.00
#
_symmetry.space_group_name_H-M   'P 1'
#
loop_
_entity.id
_entity.type
_entity.pdbx_description
1 polymer ?
#
loop_
_entity_poly.entity_id
_entity_poly.type
_entity_poly.pdbx_seq_one_letter_code
_entity_poly.pdbx_strand_id
1 'polypeptide(L)'
;EMSKASEFLKNIQRPKSGLTHSIADDASYFSELAEEETENHVKNLQSGEANIMVAVRVRPVSKAELKKELYPIVKVMDDKFITVQDPSTGPGDGEFATNQASGGVKEKQYAFDYVFDENTEQK
;
A
#
# COMPACT_ATOMS: atom_id res chain seq x y z
N GLU A 1 15.90 10.50 -66.95
CA GLU A 1 16.19 9.58 -65.83
C GLU A 1 15.14 9.76 -64.75
N MET A 2 14.14 8.88 -64.70
CA MET A 2 13.04 8.97 -63.73
C MET A 2 13.52 8.38 -62.40
N SER A 3 13.32 9.14 -61.32
CA SER A 3 13.88 8.89 -59.99
C SER A 3 13.46 7.55 -59.39
N LYS A 4 14.44 6.83 -58.82
CA LYS A 4 14.30 5.57 -58.05
C LYS A 4 13.25 5.65 -56.93
N ALA A 5 12.87 6.86 -56.50
CA ALA A 5 11.79 7.08 -55.54
C ALA A 5 10.41 6.62 -56.07
N SER A 6 10.17 6.70 -57.38
CA SER A 6 8.86 6.34 -57.97
C SER A 6 8.65 4.82 -58.09
N GLU A 7 9.72 4.04 -58.23
CA GLU A 7 9.68 2.57 -58.21
C GLU A 7 9.50 2.03 -56.78
N PHE A 8 10.09 2.70 -55.78
CA PHE A 8 9.97 2.30 -54.38
C PHE A 8 8.52 2.37 -53.88
N LEU A 9 7.76 3.36 -54.35
CA LEU A 9 6.34 3.53 -53.96
C LEU A 9 5.38 2.53 -54.64
N LYS A 10 5.81 1.84 -55.71
CA LYS A 10 5.00 0.79 -56.35
C LYS A 10 5.12 -0.58 -55.69
N ASN A 11 6.18 -0.79 -54.89
CA ASN A 11 6.47 -2.07 -54.23
C ASN A 11 6.09 -2.13 -52.74
N ILE A 12 5.41 -1.12 -52.19
CA ILE A 12 4.81 -1.24 -50.86
C ILE A 12 3.51 -2.05 -51.01
N GLN A 13 3.66 -3.36 -50.95
CA GLN A 13 2.56 -4.30 -50.72
C GLN A 13 1.90 -3.93 -49.40
N ARG A 14 0.74 -3.26 -49.45
CA ARG A 14 -0.13 -3.12 -48.28
C ARG A 14 -0.61 -4.52 -47.90
N PRO A 15 -0.47 -4.96 -46.64
CA PRO A 15 -1.07 -6.21 -46.22
C PRO A 15 -2.58 -6.14 -46.45
N LYS A 16 -3.11 -7.08 -47.23
CA LYS A 16 -4.55 -7.31 -47.37
C LYS A 16 -5.04 -8.01 -46.09
N SER A 17 -5.25 -7.26 -45.03
CA SER A 17 -6.16 -7.65 -43.95
C SER A 17 -7.29 -6.63 -43.95
N GLY A 18 -8.42 -7.01 -44.55
CA GLY A 18 -9.64 -6.24 -44.42
C GLY A 18 -10.08 -6.29 -42.96
N LEU A 19 -9.94 -5.18 -42.26
CA LEU A 19 -10.77 -4.74 -41.13
C LEU A 19 -10.35 -3.29 -40.85
N THR A 20 -11.10 -2.34 -41.41
CA THR A 20 -10.98 -0.92 -41.07
C THR A 20 -11.87 -0.70 -39.84
N HIS A 21 -11.31 -0.81 -38.63
CA HIS A 21 -11.98 -0.24 -37.47
C HIS A 21 -11.92 1.27 -37.57
N SER A 22 -13.08 1.93 -37.49
CA SER A 22 -13.10 3.39 -37.44
C SER A 22 -12.67 3.85 -36.06
N ILE A 23 -12.10 5.04 -35.96
CA ILE A 23 -11.70 5.65 -34.66
C ILE A 23 -12.89 5.74 -33.69
N ALA A 24 -14.12 5.81 -34.22
CA ALA A 24 -15.35 5.78 -33.43
C ALA A 24 -15.63 4.38 -32.84
N ASP A 25 -15.33 3.31 -33.59
CA ASP A 25 -15.50 1.93 -33.13
C ASP A 25 -14.47 1.59 -32.04
N ASP A 26 -13.23 2.10 -32.17
CA ASP A 26 -12.19 1.94 -31.16
C ASP A 26 -12.59 2.65 -29.85
N ALA A 27 -13.14 3.86 -29.94
CA ALA A 27 -13.58 4.62 -28.77
C ALA A 27 -14.75 3.95 -28.03
N SER A 28 -15.71 3.37 -28.75
CA SER A 28 -16.80 2.60 -28.13
C SER A 28 -16.30 1.34 -27.45
N TYR A 29 -15.33 0.64 -28.06
CA TYR A 29 -14.74 -0.57 -27.47
C TYR A 29 -13.97 -0.26 -26.18
N PHE A 30 -13.20 0.84 -26.15
CA PHE A 30 -12.53 1.28 -24.92
C PHE A 30 -13.52 1.73 -23.83
N SER A 31 -14.65 2.33 -24.20
CA SER A 31 -15.71 2.70 -23.25
C SER A 31 -16.37 1.46 -22.65
N GLU A 32 -16.70 0.48 -23.48
CA GLU A 32 -17.37 -0.76 -23.07
C GLU A 32 -16.45 -1.63 -22.18
N LEU A 33 -15.15 -1.67 -22.48
CA LEU A 33 -14.14 -2.29 -21.62
C LEU A 33 -14.00 -1.60 -20.25
N ALA A 34 -14.02 -0.27 -20.21
CA ALA A 34 -13.93 0.49 -18.96
C ALA A 34 -15.19 0.30 -18.09
N GLU A 35 -16.36 0.14 -18.71
CA GLU A 35 -17.61 -0.17 -18.04
C GLU A 35 -17.60 -1.61 -17.48
N GLU A 36 -17.16 -2.60 -18.25
CA GLU A 36 -17.00 -3.99 -17.77
C GLU A 36 -16.01 -4.09 -16.60
N GLU A 37 -14.86 -3.39 -16.67
CA GLU A 37 -13.90 -3.34 -15.56
C GLU A 37 -14.52 -2.75 -14.29
N THR A 38 -15.31 -1.68 -14.45
CA THR A 38 -15.96 -1.01 -13.32
C THR A 38 -17.06 -1.89 -12.71
N GLU A 39 -17.87 -2.56 -13.51
CA GLU A 39 -18.90 -3.47 -13.03
C GLU A 39 -18.32 -4.67 -12.28
N ASN A 40 -17.23 -5.23 -12.78
CA ASN A 40 -16.51 -6.32 -12.11
C ASN A 40 -15.90 -5.84 -10.80
N HIS A 41 -15.34 -4.62 -10.77
CA HIS A 41 -14.84 -4.02 -9.55
C HIS A 41 -15.93 -3.82 -8.49
N VAL A 42 -17.11 -3.33 -8.89
CA VAL A 42 -18.27 -3.14 -7.98
C VAL A 42 -18.78 -4.48 -7.45
N LYS A 43 -18.84 -5.52 -8.28
CA LYS A 43 -19.23 -6.88 -7.85
C LYS A 43 -18.24 -7.45 -6.83
N ASN A 44 -16.94 -7.21 -6.99
CA ASN A 44 -15.92 -7.64 -6.03
C ASN A 44 -16.02 -6.87 -4.70
N LEU A 45 -16.36 -5.58 -4.73
CA LEU A 45 -16.64 -4.83 -3.50
C LEU A 45 -17.89 -5.35 -2.79
N GLN A 46 -18.93 -5.71 -3.55
CA GLN A 46 -20.20 -6.25 -3.02
C GLN A 46 -20.06 -7.68 -2.48
N SER A 47 -19.10 -8.47 -2.96
CA SER A 47 -18.81 -9.83 -2.45
C SER A 47 -18.12 -9.81 -1.07
N GLY A 48 -17.79 -8.64 -0.54
CA GLY A 48 -17.10 -8.48 0.74
C GLY A 48 -15.57 -8.51 0.63
N GLU A 49 -15.03 -8.48 -0.59
CA GLU A 49 -13.59 -8.40 -0.85
C GLU A 49 -13.12 -6.95 -0.60
N ALA A 50 -12.90 -6.62 0.67
CA ALA A 50 -12.37 -5.32 1.08
C ALA A 50 -10.87 -5.23 0.75
N ASN A 51 -10.55 -4.74 -0.44
CA ASN A 51 -9.18 -4.57 -0.95
C ASN A 51 -8.45 -3.34 -0.34
N ILE A 52 -8.67 -3.04 0.94
CA ILE A 52 -7.98 -1.95 1.63
C ILE A 52 -6.87 -2.55 2.49
N MET A 53 -5.64 -2.45 2.01
CA MET A 53 -4.45 -2.83 2.79
C MET A 53 -4.05 -1.68 3.72
N VAL A 54 -3.78 -2.00 4.98
CA VAL A 54 -3.35 -1.03 5.99
C VAL A 54 -1.90 -1.32 6.40
N ALA A 55 -1.05 -0.32 6.23
CA ALA A 55 0.35 -0.35 6.66
C ALA A 55 0.60 0.68 7.76
N VAL A 56 1.36 0.30 8.78
CA VAL A 56 1.73 1.17 9.91
C VAL A 56 3.25 1.24 10.02
N ARG A 57 3.79 2.43 10.22
CA ARG A 57 5.23 2.65 10.44
C ARG A 57 5.48 3.32 11.79
N VAL A 58 6.33 2.70 12.59
CA VAL A 58 6.87 3.32 13.80
C VAL A 58 8.03 4.22 13.39
N ARG A 59 7.99 5.49 13.79
CA ARG A 59 9.11 6.41 13.55
C ARG A 59 10.20 6.22 14.60
N PRO A 60 11.48 6.44 14.25
CA PRO A 60 12.54 6.60 15.24
C PRO A 60 12.26 7.75 16.21
N VAL A 61 12.74 7.57 17.43
CA VAL A 61 12.79 8.65 18.43
C VAL A 61 13.80 9.71 17.97
N SER A 62 13.39 10.98 18.00
CA SER A 62 14.25 12.08 17.60
C SER A 62 15.28 12.43 18.68
N LYS A 63 16.39 13.04 18.26
CA LYS A 63 17.43 13.51 19.21
C LYS A 63 16.90 14.49 20.25
N ALA A 64 15.89 15.29 19.92
CA ALA A 64 15.28 16.24 20.85
C ALA A 64 14.43 15.53 21.91
N GLU A 65 13.82 14.40 21.56
CA GLU A 65 13.01 13.58 22.48
C GLU A 65 13.90 12.80 23.44
N LEU A 66 15.02 12.25 22.95
CA LEU A 66 16.02 11.61 23.79
C LEU A 66 16.57 12.56 24.86
N LYS A 67 16.79 13.84 24.51
CA LYS A 67 17.24 14.88 25.46
C LYS A 67 16.21 15.22 26.54
N LYS A 68 14.93 14.95 26.27
CA LYS A 68 13.82 15.19 27.20
C LYS A 68 13.42 13.93 27.97
N GLU A 69 14.23 12.86 27.87
CA GLU A 69 13.97 11.56 28.51
C GLU A 69 12.59 11.00 28.14
N LEU A 70 12.17 11.23 26.89
CA LEU A 70 10.94 10.63 26.36
C LEU A 70 11.26 9.23 25.84
N TYR A 71 10.50 8.24 26.32
CA TYR A 71 10.67 6.84 25.97
C TYR A 71 9.63 6.39 24.94
N PRO A 72 9.99 5.47 24.02
CA PRO A 72 9.04 4.89 23.08
C PRO A 72 8.03 4.02 23.83
N ILE A 73 6.73 4.25 23.57
CA ILE A 73 5.62 3.47 24.16
C ILE A 73 5.03 2.44 23.19
N VAL A 74 5.45 2.46 21.93
CA VAL A 74 5.00 1.53 20.89
C VAL A 74 6.11 0.53 20.63
N LYS A 75 5.77 -0.75 20.65
CA LYS A 75 6.69 -1.85 20.36
C LYS A 75 6.14 -2.69 19.22
N VAL A 76 6.96 -2.93 18.19
CA VAL A 76 6.66 -3.90 17.14
C VAL A 76 7.08 -5.28 17.64
N MET A 77 6.18 -6.25 17.59
CA MET A 77 6.49 -7.63 17.96
C MET A 77 6.70 -8.51 16.73
N ASP A 78 6.00 -8.20 15.64
CA ASP A 78 6.05 -8.91 14.36
C ASP A 78 5.62 -7.97 13.22
N ASP A 79 5.80 -8.38 11.97
CA ASP A 79 5.51 -7.62 10.74
C ASP A 79 4.01 -7.29 10.55
N LYS A 80 3.16 -7.78 11.46
CA LYS A 80 1.71 -7.57 11.47
C LYS A 80 1.19 -7.13 12.83
N PHE A 81 2.03 -6.98 13.85
CA PHE A 81 1.58 -6.85 15.23
C PHE A 81 2.38 -5.82 16.03
N ILE A 82 1.65 -4.91 16.68
CA ILE A 82 2.22 -3.91 17.59
C ILE A 82 1.55 -3.95 18.96
N THR A 83 2.30 -3.51 19.96
CA THR A 83 1.77 -3.23 21.28
C THR A 83 2.02 -1.78 21.67
N VAL A 84 1.07 -1.19 22.40
CA VAL A 84 1.13 0.18 22.90
C VAL A 84 0.97 0.14 24.41
N GLN A 85 1.97 0.65 25.12
CA GLN A 85 1.98 0.77 26.57
C GLN A 85 1.32 2.09 27.00
N ASP A 86 0.54 2.03 28.08
CA ASP A 86 -0.05 3.22 28.67
C ASP A 86 1.03 4.03 29.44
N PRO A 87 1.27 5.30 29.08
CA PRO A 87 2.29 6.12 29.74
C PRO A 87 1.95 6.41 31.22
N SER A 88 0.70 6.24 31.65
CA SER A 88 0.30 6.40 33.06
C SER A 88 0.80 5.27 33.97
N THR A 89 1.30 4.18 33.38
CA THR A 89 1.89 3.03 34.09
C THR A 89 3.42 3.00 33.99
N GLY A 90 4.05 4.17 33.86
CA GLY A 90 5.50 4.30 33.70
C GLY A 90 6.31 3.62 34.82
N PRO A 91 7.61 3.35 34.58
CA PRO A 91 8.52 2.84 35.59
C PRO A 91 8.85 3.96 36.58
N GLY A 92 7.90 4.26 37.47
CA GLY A 92 8.18 4.98 38.70
C GLY A 92 8.96 4.04 39.60
N ASP A 93 10.22 4.39 39.84
CA ASP A 93 11.00 4.03 41.01
C ASP A 93 10.97 2.56 41.42
N GLY A 94 11.92 1.80 40.84
CA GLY A 94 12.64 0.79 41.58
C GLY A 94 11.81 -0.26 42.32
N GLU A 95 10.99 -1.02 41.61
CA GLU A 95 10.68 -2.40 42.01
C GLU A 95 10.04 -3.10 40.82
N PHE A 96 10.67 -4.18 40.34
CA PHE A 96 9.94 -5.27 39.71
C PHE A 96 9.02 -5.88 40.78
N ALA A 97 7.99 -5.12 41.19
CA ALA A 97 6.99 -5.58 42.12
C ALA A 97 6.15 -6.61 41.39
N THR A 98 6.47 -7.85 41.69
CA THR A 98 5.61 -9.04 41.67
C THR A 98 4.21 -8.71 42.17
N ASN A 99 3.37 -8.09 41.35
CA ASN A 99 1.98 -7.80 41.68
C ASN A 99 1.07 -8.32 40.56
N GLN A 100 0.77 -9.62 40.66
CA GLN A 100 -0.41 -10.24 40.07
C GLN A 100 -1.73 -9.75 40.72
N ALA A 101 -1.72 -8.63 41.44
CA ALA A 101 -2.89 -8.08 42.11
C ALA A 101 -2.98 -6.57 41.84
N SER A 102 -3.99 -6.18 41.04
CA SER A 102 -4.59 -4.84 40.98
C SER A 102 -3.75 -3.66 40.45
N GLY A 103 -3.25 -3.74 39.21
CA GLY A 103 -2.75 -2.54 38.51
C GLY A 103 -1.94 -2.79 37.23
N GLY A 104 -2.32 -3.79 36.43
CA GLY A 104 -1.53 -4.20 35.26
C GLY A 104 -1.23 -3.04 34.31
N VAL A 105 0.02 -2.96 33.85
CA VAL A 105 0.41 -2.13 32.69
C VAL A 105 -0.60 -2.39 31.60
N LYS A 106 -1.39 -1.37 31.26
CA LYS A 106 -2.46 -1.51 30.26
C LYS A 106 -1.80 -1.51 28.89
N GLU A 107 -1.37 -2.70 28.46
CA GLU A 107 -0.87 -2.91 27.11
C GLU A 107 -2.05 -3.12 26.16
N LYS A 108 -2.08 -2.34 25.07
CA LYS A 108 -3.04 -2.51 23.97
C LYS A 108 -2.34 -3.16 22.80
N GLN A 109 -2.99 -4.14 22.19
CA GLN A 109 -2.46 -4.90 21.08
C GLN A 109 -3.24 -4.58 19.81
N TYR A 110 -2.53 -4.38 18.70
CA TYR A 110 -3.12 -4.08 17.40
C TYR A 110 -2.47 -4.94 16.32
N ALA A 111 -3.28 -5.36 15.35
CA ALA A 111 -2.84 -6.10 14.19
C ALA A 111 -3.13 -5.32 12.90
N PHE A 112 -2.20 -5.37 11.95
CA PHE A 112 -2.27 -4.69 10.65
C PHE A 112 -1.76 -5.61 9.54
N ASP A 113 -2.00 -5.25 8.28
CA ASP A 113 -1.50 -6.04 7.15
C ASP A 113 0.03 -5.96 7.05
N TYR A 114 0.58 -4.77 7.34
CA TYR A 114 2.02 -4.51 7.36
C TYR A 114 2.39 -3.57 8.49
N VAL A 115 3.47 -3.90 9.19
CA VAL A 115 4.07 -3.10 10.25
C VAL A 115 5.55 -2.92 9.95
N PHE A 116 6.00 -1.67 9.99
CA PHE A 116 7.39 -1.30 9.82
C PHE A 116 7.93 -0.74 11.13
N ASP A 117 9.07 -1.27 11.57
CA ASP A 117 9.75 -0.80 12.77
C ASP A 117 10.48 0.52 12.53
N GLU A 118 11.07 1.05 13.60
CA GLU A 118 11.87 2.27 13.54
C GLU A 118 13.12 2.15 12.66
N ASN A 119 13.66 0.94 12.48
CA ASN A 119 14.86 0.71 11.69
C ASN A 119 14.55 0.44 10.21
N THR A 120 13.27 0.32 9.84
CA THR A 120 12.86 0.05 8.47
C THR A 120 13.16 1.26 7.57
N GLU A 121 14.00 1.01 6.58
CA GLU A 121 14.35 1.97 5.54
C GLU A 121 13.28 2.08 4.46
N GLN A 122 13.15 3.26 3.87
CA GLN A 122 12.36 3.45 2.65
C GLN A 122 13.23 3.07 1.46
N LYS A 123 12.85 2.01 0.75
CA LYS A 123 13.49 1.59 -0.51
C LYS A 123 12.88 2.31 -1.70
#